data_AF-A0A3M1K218-F1
#
_entry.id   AF-A0A3M1K218-F1
#
_cell.length_a   1.000
_cell.length_b   1.000
_cell.length_c   1.000
_cell.angle_alpha   90.00
_cell.angle_beta   90.00
_cell.angle_gamma   90.00
#
_symmetry.space_group_name_H-M   'P 1'
#
loop_
_entity.id
_entity.type
_entity.pdbx_description
1 polymer ?
#
loop_
_entity_poly.entity_id
_entity_poly.type
_entity_poly.pdbx_seq_one_letter_code
_entity_poly.pdbx_strand_id
1 'polypeptide(L)'
;MSSNFPIADLRGQGRLFPEPGTNWHLIEAGAGTGKTWTMAVLVLQALLRDHPRDERRDGPLDPEQVAVLTFTRKAAGELRERVYRFLDQAERWVDAAANGKTYETEIDEPLQMIWRDSGADAAALQQRLRRARQRLDLMQISTIHSFVQRVLREHAA
;
A
#
# COMPACT_ATOMS: atom_id res chain seq x y z
N MET A 1 -20.35 -6.65 -7.69
CA MET A 1 -19.98 -7.93 -8.32
C MET A 1 -18.58 -8.28 -7.86
N SER A 2 -18.35 -9.51 -7.43
CA SER A 2 -17.06 -10.01 -6.94
C SER A 2 -16.14 -10.33 -8.12
N SER A 3 -14.96 -9.74 -8.19
CA SER A 3 -13.93 -10.09 -9.18
C SER A 3 -12.74 -10.70 -8.47
N ASN A 4 -12.42 -11.96 -8.81
CA ASN A 4 -11.25 -12.67 -8.31
C ASN A 4 -10.04 -12.32 -9.18
N PHE A 5 -8.91 -11.92 -8.58
CA PHE A 5 -7.70 -11.55 -9.31
C PHE A 5 -6.49 -12.32 -8.79
N PRO A 6 -5.87 -13.19 -9.61
CA PRO A 6 -4.56 -13.76 -9.31
C PRO A 6 -3.51 -12.66 -9.09
N ILE A 7 -2.56 -12.88 -8.17
CA ILE A 7 -1.41 -11.95 -8.00
C ILE A 7 -0.63 -11.74 -9.31
N ALA A 8 -0.55 -12.77 -10.15
CA ALA A 8 0.12 -12.67 -11.46
C ALA A 8 -0.55 -11.62 -12.37
N ASP A 9 -1.88 -11.48 -12.27
CA ASP A 9 -2.65 -10.56 -13.11
C ASP A 9 -2.55 -9.12 -12.61
N LEU A 10 -2.37 -8.91 -11.30
CA LEU A 10 -2.06 -7.58 -10.73
C LEU A 10 -0.72 -7.03 -11.23
N ARG A 11 0.20 -7.92 -11.61
CA ARG A 11 1.49 -7.56 -12.23
C ARG A 11 1.35 -7.43 -13.75
N GLY A 12 0.76 -8.42 -14.42
CA GLY A 12 0.70 -8.49 -15.89
C GLY A 12 -0.28 -7.52 -16.57
N GLN A 13 -1.29 -6.99 -15.86
CA GLN A 13 -2.26 -6.05 -16.46
C GLN A 13 -1.92 -4.57 -16.20
N GLY A 14 -0.78 -4.28 -15.56
CA GLY A 14 -0.41 -2.90 -15.23
C GLY A 14 -1.44 -2.20 -14.34
N ARG A 15 -2.10 -2.95 -13.44
CA ARG A 15 -3.11 -2.47 -12.48
C ARG A 15 -3.01 -3.17 -11.13
N LEU A 16 -2.68 -2.43 -10.08
CA LEU A 16 -2.58 -2.95 -8.71
C LEU A 16 -3.92 -2.89 -7.93
N PHE A 17 -4.91 -2.14 -8.42
CA PHE A 17 -6.31 -2.19 -7.92
C PHE A 17 -7.29 -2.38 -9.09
N PRO A 18 -8.36 -3.16 -8.91
CA PRO A 18 -9.49 -3.19 -9.84
C PRO A 18 -10.31 -1.90 -9.79
N GLU A 19 -11.02 -1.65 -10.88
CA GLU A 19 -11.80 -0.43 -11.21
C GLU A 19 -12.64 0.13 -10.03
N PRO A 20 -12.91 1.44 -10.02
CA PRO A 20 -13.91 2.04 -9.13
C PRO A 20 -15.27 1.37 -9.38
N GLY A 21 -15.87 0.75 -8.35
CA GLY A 21 -17.16 0.06 -8.49
C GLY A 21 -17.39 -1.08 -7.49
N THR A 22 -16.34 -1.58 -6.84
CA THR A 22 -16.45 -2.55 -5.74
C THR A 22 -15.69 -2.09 -4.49
N ASN A 23 -16.33 -2.26 -3.33
CA ASN A 23 -15.76 -1.93 -2.02
C ASN A 23 -14.82 -3.01 -1.47
N TRP A 24 -14.60 -4.09 -2.22
CA TRP A 24 -13.76 -5.22 -1.82
C TRP A 24 -13.18 -5.92 -3.03
N HIS A 25 -12.00 -6.51 -2.83
CA HIS A 25 -11.24 -7.25 -3.83
C HIS A 25 -10.75 -8.56 -3.21
N LEU A 26 -10.84 -9.66 -3.95
CA LEU A 26 -10.27 -10.94 -3.56
C LEU A 26 -9.02 -11.18 -4.39
N ILE A 27 -7.90 -11.40 -3.71
CA ILE A 27 -6.60 -11.68 -4.32
C ILE A 27 -6.23 -13.13 -4.02
N GLU A 28 -6.15 -13.95 -5.07
CA GLU A 28 -5.77 -15.36 -4.95
C GLU A 28 -4.26 -15.54 -5.10
N ALA A 29 -3.66 -16.33 -4.20
CA ALA A 29 -2.22 -16.44 -4.11
C ALA A 29 -1.71 -17.78 -3.54
N GLY A 30 -1.12 -18.60 -4.41
CA GLY A 30 -0.45 -19.87 -4.06
C GLY A 30 0.82 -19.69 -3.19
N ALA A 31 1.41 -20.78 -2.73
CA ALA A 31 2.69 -20.75 -2.02
C ALA A 31 3.78 -20.14 -2.93
N GLY A 32 4.66 -19.31 -2.37
CA GLY A 32 5.76 -18.70 -3.12
C GLY A 32 5.39 -17.57 -4.08
N THR A 33 4.12 -17.20 -4.27
CA THR A 33 3.70 -16.19 -5.27
C THR A 33 3.87 -14.73 -4.82
N GLY A 34 4.68 -14.47 -3.79
CA GLY A 34 4.97 -13.09 -3.37
C GLY A 34 3.87 -12.39 -2.57
N LYS A 35 2.94 -13.10 -1.92
CA LYS A 35 1.86 -12.53 -1.06
C LYS A 35 2.27 -11.33 -0.21
N THR A 36 3.31 -11.48 0.60
CA THR A 36 3.79 -10.43 1.50
C THR A 36 4.34 -9.24 0.73
N TRP A 37 4.98 -9.47 -0.42
CA TRP A 37 5.44 -8.41 -1.32
C TRP A 37 4.24 -7.65 -1.90
N THR A 38 3.23 -8.37 -2.40
CA THR A 38 2.02 -7.76 -2.97
C THR A 38 1.29 -6.93 -1.93
N MET A 39 1.19 -7.42 -0.69
CA MET A 39 0.56 -6.65 0.38
C MET A 39 1.31 -5.34 0.67
N ALA A 40 2.63 -5.35 0.69
CA ALA A 40 3.41 -4.14 0.90
C ALA A 40 3.25 -3.14 -0.25
N VAL A 41 3.16 -3.62 -1.51
CA VAL A 41 2.87 -2.78 -2.67
C VAL A 41 1.46 -2.18 -2.60
N LEU A 42 0.46 -2.93 -2.18
CA LEU A 42 -0.91 -2.42 -2.01
C LEU A 42 -0.98 -1.34 -0.93
N VAL A 43 -0.21 -1.50 0.16
CA VAL A 43 -0.05 -0.46 1.18
C VAL A 43 0.56 0.80 0.56
N LEU A 44 1.65 0.65 -0.19
CA LEU A 44 2.29 1.78 -0.85
C LEU A 44 1.32 2.52 -1.79
N GLN A 45 0.57 1.77 -2.59
CA GLN A 45 -0.46 2.34 -3.47
C GLN A 45 -1.56 3.06 -2.68
N ALA A 46 -2.01 2.49 -1.56
CA ALA A 46 -3.00 3.12 -0.70
C ALA A 46 -2.53 4.50 -0.18
N LEU A 47 -1.25 4.61 0.18
CA LEU A 47 -0.65 5.82 0.75
C LEU A 47 -0.25 6.88 -0.28
N LEU A 48 -0.09 6.50 -1.55
CA LEU A 48 0.48 7.39 -2.57
C LEU A 48 -0.47 7.74 -3.72
N ARG A 49 -1.41 6.86 -4.04
CA ARG A 49 -2.36 7.05 -5.16
C ARG A 49 -3.62 7.75 -4.67
N ASP A 50 -4.24 8.52 -5.55
CA ASP A 50 -5.58 9.07 -5.32
C ASP A 50 -6.62 7.95 -5.39
N HIS A 51 -7.58 7.96 -4.44
CA HIS A 51 -8.67 7.00 -4.39
C HIS A 51 -9.99 7.68 -4.79
N PRO A 52 -10.49 7.48 -6.02
CA PRO A 52 -11.71 8.13 -6.51
C PRO A 52 -13.00 7.46 -5.98
N ARG A 53 -12.95 6.73 -4.86
CA ARG A 53 -14.01 5.79 -4.44
C ARG A 53 -15.07 6.40 -3.52
N ASP A 54 -14.99 7.68 -3.16
CA ASP A 54 -15.97 8.28 -2.25
C ASP A 54 -16.18 9.76 -2.59
N GLU A 55 -17.42 10.19 -2.79
CA GLU A 55 -17.80 11.61 -2.94
C GLU A 55 -17.33 12.45 -1.73
N ARG A 56 -16.99 11.80 -0.62
CA ARG A 56 -16.49 12.41 0.62
C ARG A 56 -14.97 12.42 0.72
N ARG A 57 -14.23 11.85 -0.22
CA ARG A 57 -12.79 11.63 -0.04
C ARG A 57 -12.00 11.58 -1.35
N ASP A 58 -11.32 12.69 -1.61
CA ASP A 58 -10.32 12.81 -2.67
C ASP A 58 -8.91 12.66 -2.10
N GLY A 59 -8.09 11.81 -2.73
CA GLY A 59 -6.65 11.73 -2.47
C GLY A 59 -6.15 10.47 -1.74
N PRO A 60 -4.86 10.45 -1.36
CA PRO A 60 -4.21 9.30 -0.72
C PRO A 60 -4.67 9.08 0.73
N LEU A 61 -4.54 7.84 1.22
CA LEU A 61 -4.84 7.49 2.61
C LEU A 61 -3.68 7.90 3.54
N ASP A 62 -4.00 8.38 4.74
CA ASP A 62 -3.04 8.42 5.84
C ASP A 62 -2.73 7.01 6.35
N PRO A 63 -1.54 6.78 6.91
CA PRO A 63 -1.20 5.53 7.56
C PRO A 63 -2.23 5.04 8.60
N GLU A 64 -2.80 5.91 9.44
CA GLU A 64 -3.82 5.50 10.44
C GLU A 64 -5.12 5.00 9.81
N GLN A 65 -5.36 5.38 8.56
CA GLN A 65 -6.57 5.01 7.82
C GLN A 65 -6.41 3.65 7.12
N VAL A 66 -5.24 3.02 7.25
CA VAL A 66 -4.95 1.71 6.66
C VAL A 66 -4.69 0.68 7.77
N ALA A 67 -5.50 -0.37 7.78
CA ALA A 67 -5.29 -1.54 8.62
C ALA A 67 -4.90 -2.75 7.77
N VAL A 68 -3.81 -3.42 8.15
CA VAL A 68 -3.34 -4.66 7.53
C VAL A 68 -3.26 -5.76 8.56
N LEU A 69 -4.05 -6.81 8.33
CA LEU A 69 -4.26 -7.88 9.28
C LEU A 69 -3.67 -9.19 8.76
N THR A 70 -3.08 -9.97 9.66
CA THR A 70 -2.53 -11.30 9.34
C THR A 70 -2.75 -12.30 10.47
N PHE A 71 -2.41 -13.56 10.26
CA PHE A 71 -2.61 -14.63 11.25
C PHE A 71 -1.52 -14.67 12.32
N THR A 72 -0.27 -14.36 11.95
CA THR A 72 0.88 -14.55 12.86
C THR A 72 1.59 -13.24 13.16
N ARG A 73 2.14 -13.13 14.38
CA ARG A 73 2.97 -11.97 14.77
C ARG A 73 4.21 -11.83 13.89
N LYS A 74 4.82 -12.95 13.51
CA LYS A 74 5.97 -12.99 12.60
C LYS A 74 5.63 -12.36 11.25
N ALA A 75 4.51 -12.75 10.62
CA ALA A 75 4.09 -12.17 9.35
C ALA A 75 3.76 -10.67 9.47
N ALA A 76 3.21 -10.23 10.61
CA ALA A 76 2.95 -8.80 10.84
C ALA A 76 4.25 -8.00 10.95
N GLY A 77 5.27 -8.55 11.62
CA GLY A 77 6.61 -7.97 11.71
C GLY A 77 7.29 -7.87 10.35
N GLU A 78 7.35 -9.00 9.61
CA GLU A 78 7.93 -9.05 8.27
C GLU A 78 7.25 -8.08 7.29
N LEU A 79 5.92 -7.95 7.38
CA LEU A 79 5.18 -7.01 6.54
C LEU A 79 5.50 -5.56 6.91
N ARG A 80 5.57 -5.23 8.20
CA ARG A 80 5.97 -3.89 8.67
C ARG A 80 7.36 -3.51 8.15
N GLU A 81 8.36 -4.37 8.34
CA GLU A 81 9.72 -4.15 7.84
C GLU A 81 9.74 -3.94 6.31
N ARG A 82 8.90 -4.68 5.58
CA ARG A 82 8.80 -4.55 4.13
C ARG A 82 8.18 -3.23 3.69
N VAL A 83 7.11 -2.78 4.35
CA VAL A 83 6.50 -1.47 4.06
C VAL A 83 7.50 -0.35 4.34
N TYR A 84 8.24 -0.41 5.45
CA TYR A 84 9.33 0.54 5.75
C TYR A 84 10.36 0.60 4.63
N ARG A 85 10.84 -0.56 4.18
CA ARG A 85 11.81 -0.65 3.08
C ARG A 85 11.28 -0.09 1.77
N PHE A 86 10.02 -0.36 1.44
CA PHE A 86 9.41 0.10 0.19
C PHE A 86 9.17 1.61 0.19
N LEU A 87 8.82 2.21 1.33
CA LEU A 87 8.76 3.67 1.45
C LEU A 87 10.14 4.30 1.25
N ASP A 88 11.20 3.72 1.83
CA ASP A 88 12.58 4.22 1.65
C ASP A 88 13.04 4.12 0.19
N GLN A 89 12.77 3.00 -0.47
CA GLN A 89 13.03 2.81 -1.89
C GLN A 89 12.24 3.81 -2.75
N ALA A 90 10.96 4.04 -2.42
CA ALA A 90 10.11 5.00 -3.12
C ALA A 90 10.61 6.44 -2.97
N GLU A 91 11.04 6.84 -1.78
CA GLU A 91 11.64 8.18 -1.54
C GLU A 91 12.87 8.41 -2.42
N ARG A 92 13.79 7.44 -2.48
CA ARG A 92 14.98 7.52 -3.35
C ARG A 92 14.64 7.50 -4.83
N TRP A 93 13.64 6.72 -5.19
CA TRP A 93 13.19 6.59 -6.57
C TRP A 93 12.60 7.91 -7.10
N VAL A 94 11.72 8.55 -6.34
CA VAL A 94 11.14 9.84 -6.72
C VAL A 94 12.19 10.96 -6.67
N ASP A 95 13.10 10.94 -5.70
CA ASP A 95 14.22 11.90 -5.64
C ASP A 95 15.13 11.79 -6.86
N ALA A 96 15.51 10.57 -7.26
CA ALA A 96 16.30 10.36 -8.48
C ALA A 96 15.57 10.90 -9.71
N ALA A 97 14.29 10.56 -9.88
CA ALA A 97 13.47 11.02 -11.01
C ALA A 97 13.37 12.56 -11.06
N ALA A 98 13.17 13.22 -9.92
CA ALA A 98 13.13 14.69 -9.84
C ALA A 98 14.46 15.35 -10.25
N ASN A 99 15.58 14.65 -10.10
CA ASN A 99 16.91 15.12 -10.46
C ASN A 99 17.39 14.60 -11.83
N GLY A 100 16.50 14.02 -12.65
CA GLY A 100 16.85 13.46 -13.96
C GLY A 100 17.80 12.25 -13.89
N LYS A 101 17.80 11.54 -12.76
CA LYS A 101 18.59 10.34 -12.50
C LYS A 101 17.69 9.10 -12.43
N THR A 102 18.30 7.93 -12.53
CA THR A 102 17.61 6.65 -12.35
C THR A 102 18.01 6.04 -11.01
N TYR A 103 17.07 5.37 -10.35
CA TYR A 103 17.31 4.55 -9.16
C TYR A 103 16.63 3.20 -9.36
N GLU A 104 17.42 2.12 -9.43
CA GLU A 104 16.89 0.77 -9.60
C GLU A 104 16.39 0.21 -8.27
N THR A 105 15.21 -0.39 -8.29
CA THR A 105 14.59 -0.99 -7.09
C THR A 105 13.69 -2.18 -7.44
N GLU A 106 13.47 -3.07 -6.46
CA GLU A 106 12.60 -4.25 -6.61
C GLU A 106 11.11 -3.92 -6.81
N ILE A 107 10.73 -2.64 -6.67
CA ILE A 107 9.38 -2.12 -6.85
C ILE A 107 9.30 -1.06 -7.95
N ASP A 108 10.24 -1.04 -8.91
CA ASP A 108 10.29 -0.02 -9.98
C ASP A 108 9.00 0.01 -10.80
N GLU A 109 8.56 -1.13 -11.32
CA GLU A 109 7.29 -1.26 -12.06
C GLU A 109 6.07 -0.82 -11.22
N PRO A 110 5.87 -1.29 -9.98
CA PRO A 110 4.84 -0.75 -9.08
C PRO A 110 4.89 0.76 -8.89
N LEU A 111 6.07 1.35 -8.72
CA LEU A 111 6.23 2.79 -8.50
C LEU A 111 5.86 3.60 -9.74
N GLN A 112 6.27 3.14 -10.92
CA GLN A 112 5.88 3.75 -12.19
C GLN A 112 4.35 3.76 -12.35
N MET A 113 3.69 2.65 -12.02
CA MET A 113 2.24 2.55 -12.06
C MET A 113 1.56 3.47 -11.03
N ILE A 114 2.03 3.46 -9.79
CA ILE A 114 1.48 4.32 -8.72
C ILE A 114 1.63 5.79 -9.11
N TRP A 115 2.78 6.20 -9.63
CA TRP A 115 2.99 7.59 -10.06
C TRP A 115 2.03 7.95 -11.18
N ARG A 116 1.96 7.14 -12.25
CA ARG A 116 1.03 7.36 -13.38
C ARG A 116 -0.42 7.51 -12.90
N ASP A 117 -0.86 6.62 -12.01
CA ASP A 117 -2.24 6.58 -11.53
C ASP A 117 -2.52 7.64 -10.44
N SER A 118 -1.49 8.24 -9.85
CA SER A 118 -1.64 9.30 -8.83
C SER A 118 -1.93 10.68 -9.43
N GLY A 119 -1.61 10.89 -10.71
CA GLY A 119 -1.69 12.23 -11.34
C GLY A 119 -0.78 13.29 -10.70
N ALA A 120 0.07 12.92 -9.75
CA ALA A 120 0.93 13.83 -8.99
C ALA A 120 2.22 14.13 -9.76
N ASP A 121 2.79 15.31 -9.55
CA ASP A 121 4.19 15.56 -9.91
C ASP A 121 5.15 14.96 -8.85
N ALA A 122 6.46 15.05 -9.12
CA ALA A 122 7.46 14.51 -8.20
C ALA A 122 7.43 15.18 -6.82
N ALA A 123 7.12 16.48 -6.74
CA ALA A 123 7.10 17.23 -5.49
C ALA A 123 5.91 16.81 -4.61
N ALA A 124 4.73 16.67 -5.21
CA ALA A 124 3.53 16.19 -4.54
C ALA A 124 3.72 14.73 -4.09
N LEU A 125 4.31 13.87 -4.91
CA LEU A 125 4.57 12.46 -4.53
C LEU A 125 5.61 12.37 -3.39
N GLN A 126 6.66 13.20 -3.42
CA GLN A 126 7.59 13.35 -2.30
C GLN A 126 6.89 13.78 -1.01
N GLN A 127 5.97 14.74 -1.07
CA GLN A 127 5.22 15.18 0.10
C GLN A 127 4.35 14.04 0.67
N ARG A 128 3.68 13.26 -0.20
CA ARG A 128 2.89 12.08 0.20
C ARG A 128 3.77 11.04 0.87
N LEU A 129 4.95 10.75 0.32
CA LEU A 129 5.93 9.82 0.90
C LEU A 129 6.41 10.27 2.29
N ARG A 130 6.80 11.54 2.44
CA ARG A 130 7.23 12.09 3.74
C ARG A 130 6.12 11.98 4.79
N ARG A 131 4.88 12.33 4.41
CA ARG A 131 3.70 12.21 5.28
C ARG A 131 3.47 10.76 5.70
N ALA A 132 3.52 9.83 4.74
CA ALA A 132 3.37 8.41 5.00
C ALA A 132 4.45 7.89 5.96
N ARG A 133 5.71 8.28 5.76
CA ARG A 133 6.84 7.87 6.60
C ARG A 133 6.75 8.40 8.02
N GLN A 134 6.39 9.68 8.20
CA GLN A 134 6.28 10.31 9.53
C GLN A 134 5.19 9.69 10.40
N ARG A 135 4.16 9.10 9.77
CA ARG A 135 2.98 8.57 10.46
C ARG A 135 2.92 7.04 10.38
N LEU A 136 3.94 6.38 9.85
CA LEU A 136 3.87 4.93 9.59
C LEU A 136 3.70 4.11 10.88
N ASP A 137 4.26 4.55 12.00
CA ASP A 137 4.09 3.89 13.30
C ASP A 137 2.64 3.92 13.80
N LEU A 138 1.82 4.84 13.28
CA LEU A 138 0.39 4.92 13.59
C LEU A 138 -0.45 3.97 12.72
N MET A 139 0.16 3.35 11.70
CA MET A 139 -0.50 2.35 10.85
C MET A 139 -0.75 1.05 11.60
N GLN A 140 -1.94 0.49 11.45
CA GLN A 140 -2.30 -0.76 12.11
C GLN A 140 -1.85 -1.98 11.29
N ILE A 141 -0.62 -2.41 11.50
CA ILE A 141 -0.11 -3.71 11.01
C ILE A 141 -0.05 -4.69 12.18
N SER A 142 -1.03 -5.59 12.27
CA SER A 142 -1.20 -6.48 13.42
C SER A 142 -1.78 -7.85 13.05
N THR A 143 -1.88 -8.74 14.03
CA THR A 143 -2.68 -9.95 13.85
C THR A 143 -4.18 -9.61 13.92
N ILE A 144 -5.03 -10.49 13.38
CA ILE A 144 -6.49 -10.40 13.51
C ILE A 144 -6.89 -10.34 15.01
N HIS A 145 -6.33 -11.22 15.83
CA HIS A 145 -6.62 -11.27 17.27
C HIS A 145 -6.25 -9.96 17.99
N SER A 146 -5.07 -9.41 17.71
CA SER A 146 -4.65 -8.14 18.33
C SER A 146 -5.48 -6.95 17.86
N PHE A 147 -5.95 -6.97 16.60
CA PHE A 147 -6.88 -5.97 16.08
C PHE A 147 -8.20 -6.00 16.83
N VAL A 148 -8.84 -7.16 16.93
CA VAL A 148 -10.13 -7.32 17.63
C VAL A 148 -10.00 -6.93 19.11
N GLN A 149 -8.94 -7.35 19.79
CA GLN A 149 -8.69 -6.95 21.19
C GLN A 149 -8.48 -5.44 21.36
N ARG A 150 -7.93 -4.74 20.36
CA ARG A 150 -7.81 -3.27 20.39
C ARG A 150 -9.19 -2.62 20.25
N VAL A 151 -9.93 -3.00 19.21
CA VAL A 151 -11.28 -2.47 18.96
C VAL A 151 -12.19 -2.68 20.17
N LEU A 152 -12.18 -3.87 20.76
CA LEU A 152 -12.98 -4.15 21.95
C LEU A 152 -12.58 -3.28 23.15
N ARG A 153 -11.29 -3.01 23.37
CA ARG A 153 -10.86 -2.13 24.47
C ARG A 153 -11.19 -0.66 24.24
N GLU A 154 -11.18 -0.21 22.99
CA GLU A 154 -11.50 1.18 22.62
C GLU A 154 -13.01 1.47 22.64
N HIS A 155 -13.85 0.43 22.50
CA HIS A 155 -15.31 0.55 22.42
C HIS A 155 -16.10 -0.21 23.49
N ALA A 156 -15.43 -0.87 24.44
CA ALA A 156 -16.06 -1.42 25.63
C ALA A 156 -16.35 -0.25 26.60
N ALA A 157 -17.50 0.39 26.37
CA ALA A 157 -18.19 1.20 27.38
C ALA A 157 -18.85 0.28 28.42
#